data_AF-A0A957D1Q4-F1
#
_entry.id   AF-A0A957D1Q4-F1
#
_cell.length_a   1.000
_cell.length_b   1.000
_cell.length_c   1.000
_cell.angle_alpha   90.00
_cell.angle_beta   90.00
_cell.angle_gamma   90.00
#
_symmetry.space_group_name_H-M   'P 1'
#
loop_
_entity.id
_entity.type
_entity.pdbx_description
1 polymer ?
#
loop_
_entity_poly.entity_id
_entity_poly.type
_entity_poly.pdbx_seq_one_letter_code
_entity_poly.pdbx_strand_id
1 'polypeptide(L)'
;MMNKEDAKKRAIFLKRLREEHKETVSQAQTLLKEQKAIRRQICQPTRDQARTVPEIAEITGIPAHEVLWHITAMKKYGLVAETGM
;
A
#
# COMPACT_ATOMS: atom_id res chain seq x y z
N MET A 1 6.11 -34.04 16.99
CA MET A 1 6.06 -32.77 17.75
C MET A 1 7.42 -32.10 17.62
N MET A 2 7.49 -30.79 17.36
CA MET A 2 8.78 -30.10 17.25
C MET A 2 9.46 -30.12 18.62
N ASN A 3 10.70 -30.61 18.70
CA ASN A 3 11.41 -30.67 19.97
C ASN A 3 11.80 -29.24 20.43
N LYS A 4 11.96 -29.05 21.74
CA LYS A 4 12.34 -27.78 22.38
C LYS A 4 13.64 -27.22 21.82
N GLU A 5 14.58 -28.08 21.40
CA GLU A 5 15.82 -27.66 20.75
C GLU A 5 15.61 -27.08 19.35
N ASP A 6 14.76 -27.69 18.54
CA ASP A 6 14.43 -27.19 17.19
C ASP A 6 13.70 -25.86 17.27
N ALA A 7 12.83 -25.69 18.27
CA ALA A 7 12.16 -24.42 18.55
C ALA A 7 13.17 -23.32 18.89
N LYS A 8 14.20 -23.61 19.71
CA LYS A 8 15.28 -22.66 20.03
C LYS A 8 16.10 -22.28 18.80
N LYS A 9 16.51 -23.27 17.99
CA LYS A 9 17.28 -23.03 16.75
C LYS A 9 16.50 -22.13 15.79
N ARG A 10 15.20 -22.41 15.59
CA ARG A 10 14.32 -21.58 14.76
C ARG A 10 14.19 -20.17 15.29
N ALA A 11 14.05 -19.98 16.61
CA ALA A 11 13.95 -18.66 17.21
C ALA A 11 15.21 -17.81 16.98
N ILE A 12 16.40 -18.41 17.13
CA ILE A 12 17.69 -17.75 16.86
C ILE A 12 17.80 -17.37 15.39
N PHE A 13 17.48 -18.32 14.49
CA PHE A 13 17.49 -18.08 13.05
C PHE A 13 16.56 -16.92 12.64
N LEU A 14 15.31 -16.92 13.13
CA LEU A 14 14.36 -15.83 12.84
C LEU A 14 14.82 -14.49 13.44
N LYS A 15 15.47 -14.47 14.61
CA LYS A 15 16.04 -13.25 15.17
C LYS A 15 17.13 -12.70 14.26
N ARG A 16 18.07 -13.55 13.83
CA ARG A 16 19.14 -13.17 12.90
C ARG A 16 18.58 -12.61 11.60
N LEU A 17 17.61 -13.28 10.99
CA LEU A 17 16.99 -12.86 9.74
C LEU A 17 16.28 -11.49 9.87
N ARG A 18 15.64 -11.22 11.02
CA ARG A 18 15.06 -9.90 11.29
C ARG A 18 16.11 -8.80 11.38
N GLU A 19 17.24 -9.06 12.02
CA GLU A 19 18.32 -8.07 12.10
C GLU A 19 18.97 -7.85 10.73
N GLU A 20 19.20 -8.91 9.95
CA GLU A 20 19.79 -8.84 8.60
C GLU A 20 18.93 -8.02 7.63
N HIS A 21 17.61 -8.10 7.73
CA HIS A 21 16.68 -7.38 6.84
C HIS A 21 16.03 -6.16 7.48
N LYS A 22 16.50 -5.73 8.65
CA LYS A 22 15.86 -4.65 9.42
C LYS A 22 15.71 -3.36 8.61
N GLU A 23 16.76 -2.97 7.90
CA GLU A 23 16.77 -1.74 7.11
C GLU A 23 15.84 -1.82 5.91
N THR A 24 15.91 -2.89 5.12
CA THR A 24 15.05 -3.06 3.93
C THR A 24 13.57 -3.17 4.31
N VAL A 25 13.25 -3.86 5.41
CA VAL A 25 11.89 -3.91 5.96
C VAL A 25 11.43 -2.53 6.40
N SER A 26 12.28 -1.76 7.09
CA SER A 26 11.95 -0.39 7.52
C SER A 26 11.66 0.52 6.32
N GLN A 27 12.51 0.48 5.29
CA GLN A 27 12.32 1.24 4.05
C GLN A 27 11.01 0.84 3.34
N ALA A 28 10.75 -0.46 3.21
CA ALA A 28 9.51 -0.96 2.61
C ALA A 28 8.26 -0.54 3.40
N GLN A 29 8.35 -0.52 4.74
CA GLN A 29 7.26 -0.05 5.60
C GLN A 29 6.97 1.44 5.41
N THR A 30 8.00 2.27 5.28
CA THR A 30 7.85 3.71 5.01
C THR A 30 7.17 3.94 3.66
N LEU A 31 7.66 3.31 2.60
CA LEU A 31 7.06 3.40 1.26
C LEU A 31 5.60 2.93 1.25
N LEU A 32 5.32 1.82 1.95
CA LEU A 32 3.95 1.31 2.07
C LEU A 32 3.03 2.29 2.81
N LYS A 33 3.54 2.95 3.86
CA LYS A 33 2.78 3.94 4.64
C LYS A 33 2.43 5.15 3.77
N GLU A 34 3.40 5.68 3.03
CA GLU A 34 3.20 6.80 2.10
C GLU A 34 2.19 6.44 1.01
N GLN A 35 2.36 5.28 0.37
CA GLN A 35 1.43 4.79 -0.66
C GLN A 35 0.00 4.64 -0.11
N LYS A 36 -0.16 4.11 1.11
CA LYS A 36 -1.48 3.99 1.76
C LYS A 36 -2.10 5.34 2.06
N ALA A 37 -1.29 6.32 2.49
CA ALA A 37 -1.77 7.67 2.76
C ALA A 37 -2.30 8.34 1.48
N ILE A 38 -1.53 8.27 0.39
CA ILE A 38 -1.92 8.82 -0.91
C ILE A 38 -3.20 8.14 -1.43
N ARG A 39 -3.25 6.80 -1.41
CA ARG A 39 -4.46 6.07 -1.84
C ARG A 39 -5.68 6.42 -1.00
N ARG A 40 -5.51 6.61 0.31
CA ARG A 40 -6.60 7.06 1.19
C ARG A 40 -7.09 8.44 0.78
N GLN A 41 -6.20 9.39 0.50
CA GLN A 41 -6.56 10.72 0.03
C GLN A 41 -7.30 10.67 -1.32
N ILE A 42 -6.83 9.85 -2.27
CA ILE A 42 -7.46 9.66 -3.59
C ILE A 42 -8.85 9.03 -3.48
N CYS A 43 -9.01 8.01 -2.62
CA CYS A 43 -10.29 7.32 -2.49
C CYS A 43 -11.30 8.05 -1.59
N GLN A 44 -10.87 9.02 -0.78
CA GLN A 44 -11.78 9.71 0.15
C GLN A 44 -12.88 10.50 -0.61
N PRO A 45 -12.57 11.29 -1.66
CA PRO A 45 -13.57 12.00 -2.45
C PRO A 45 -14.54 11.09 -3.22
N THR A 46 -14.16 9.83 -3.50
CA THR A 46 -14.95 8.91 -4.33
C THR A 46 -15.91 8.02 -3.55
N ARG A 47 -15.94 8.13 -2.21
CA ARG A 47 -16.81 7.29 -1.35
C ARG A 47 -18.29 7.61 -1.52
N ASP A 48 -18.61 8.88 -1.64
CA ASP A 48 -20.00 9.34 -1.68
C ASP A 48 -20.52 9.43 -3.13
N GLN A 49 -19.63 9.75 -4.07
CA GLN A 49 -19.96 9.91 -5.48
C GLN A 49 -18.78 9.50 -6.36
N ALA A 50 -19.07 8.88 -7.51
CA ALA A 50 -18.08 8.66 -8.54
C ALA A 50 -17.46 9.99 -9.00
N ARG A 51 -16.14 10.02 -9.17
CA ARG A 51 -15.39 11.19 -9.64
C ARG A 51 -14.39 10.80 -10.71
N THR A 52 -14.13 11.73 -11.59
CA THR A 52 -13.11 11.63 -12.63
C THR A 52 -11.72 11.93 -12.06
N VAL A 53 -10.67 11.52 -12.79
CA VAL A 53 -9.29 11.77 -12.40
C VAL A 53 -8.98 13.27 -12.21
N PRO A 54 -9.39 14.18 -13.13
CA PRO A 54 -9.15 15.62 -12.95
C PRO A 54 -9.83 16.19 -11.70
N GLU A 55 -11.07 15.79 -11.41
CA GLU A 55 -11.80 16.26 -10.21
C GLU A 55 -11.12 15.81 -8.92
N ILE A 56 -10.62 14.56 -8.87
CA ILE A 56 -9.89 14.07 -7.70
C ILE A 56 -8.58 14.84 -7.52
N ALA A 57 -7.86 15.14 -8.61
CA ALA A 57 -6.63 15.93 -8.57
C ALA A 57 -6.87 17.34 -8.00
N GLU A 58 -7.95 17.99 -8.43
CA GLU A 58 -8.34 19.31 -7.93
C GLU A 58 -8.71 19.29 -6.43
N ILE A 59 -9.50 18.31 -5.99
CA ILE A 59 -9.93 18.18 -4.59
C ILE A 59 -8.76 17.85 -3.65
N THR A 60 -7.84 16.99 -4.10
CA THR A 60 -6.75 16.49 -3.25
C THR A 60 -5.47 17.32 -3.34
N GLY A 61 -5.33 18.16 -4.38
CA GLY A 61 -4.09 18.87 -4.69
C GLY A 61 -2.97 17.97 -5.23
N ILE A 62 -3.25 16.70 -5.51
CA ILE A 62 -2.29 15.74 -6.06
C ILE A 62 -2.23 15.90 -7.59
N PRO A 63 -1.05 15.90 -8.22
CA PRO A 63 -0.95 16.00 -9.67
C PRO A 63 -1.76 14.91 -10.40
N ALA A 64 -2.50 15.30 -11.45
CA ALA A 64 -3.42 14.40 -12.14
C ALA A 64 -2.76 13.13 -12.71
N HIS A 65 -1.50 13.21 -13.14
CA HIS A 65 -0.76 12.05 -13.63
C HIS A 65 -0.45 11.02 -12.52
N GLU A 66 -0.23 11.46 -11.29
CA GLU A 66 -0.06 10.59 -10.13
C GLU A 66 -1.40 9.96 -9.72
N VAL A 67 -2.47 10.77 -9.67
CA VAL A 67 -3.82 10.27 -9.40
C VAL A 67 -4.21 9.18 -10.41
N LEU A 68 -3.96 9.43 -11.70
CA LEU A 68 -4.19 8.46 -12.77
C LEU A 68 -3.41 7.16 -12.52
N TRP A 69 -2.11 7.25 -12.23
CA TRP A 69 -1.27 6.08 -11.95
C TRP A 69 -1.80 5.25 -10.78
N HIS A 70 -2.18 5.91 -9.69
CA HIS A 70 -2.74 5.24 -8.52
C HIS A 70 -4.08 4.56 -8.81
N ILE A 71 -5.00 5.24 -9.49
CA ILE A 71 -6.30 4.69 -9.87
C ILE A 71 -6.13 3.50 -10.82
N THR A 72 -5.23 3.61 -11.80
CA THR A 72 -4.97 2.53 -12.78
C THR A 72 -4.43 1.28 -12.09
N ALA A 73 -3.49 1.45 -11.15
CA ALA A 73 -2.98 0.35 -10.33
C ALA A 73 -4.07 -0.24 -9.43
N MET A 74 -4.92 0.59 -8.82
CA MET A 74 -6.04 0.12 -7.98
C MET A 74 -7.08 -0.64 -8.80
N LYS A 75 -7.41 -0.18 -10.01
CA LYS A 75 -8.33 -0.84 -10.94
C LYS A 75 -7.81 -2.22 -11.35
N LYS A 76 -6.51 -2.32 -11.68
CA LYS A 76 -5.85 -3.60 -12.03
C LYS A 76 -6.03 -4.67 -10.94
N TYR A 77 -6.02 -4.29 -9.66
CA TYR A 77 -6.17 -5.20 -8.53
C TYR A 77 -7.59 -5.25 -7.95
N GLY A 78 -8.59 -4.71 -8.66
CA GLY A 78 -10.00 -4.77 -8.25
C GLY A 78 -10.35 -3.93 -7.02
N LEU A 79 -9.54 -2.93 -6.69
CA LEU A 79 -9.77 -2.05 -5.53
C LEU A 79 -10.72 -0.88 -5.84
N VAL A 80 -10.80 -0.50 -7.11
CA VAL A 80 -11.73 0.52 -7.62
C VAL A 80 -12.30 0.05 -8.96
N ALA A 81 -13.48 0.55 -9.30
CA ALA A 81 -14.13 0.32 -10.59
C ALA A 81 -14.48 1.66 -11.22
N GLU A 82 -14.46 1.70 -12.55
CA GLU A 82 -15.06 2.79 -13.30
C GLU A 82 -16.55 2.54 -13.43
N THR A 83 -17.35 3.59 -13.31
CA THR A 83 -18.81 3.56 -13.46
C THR A 83 -19.22 4.48 -14.60
N GLY A 84 -20.25 4.10 -15.35
CA GLY A 84 -20.77 4.92 -16.46
C GLY A 84 -20.24 4.53 -17.84
N MET A 85 -19.85 3.26 -18.02
CA MET A 85 -19.81 2.59 -19.33
C MET A 85 -21.07 1.77 -19.54
#